data_AF-A0A8T1VBI3-F1
#
_entry.id   AF-A0A8T1VBI3-F1
#
_cell.length_a   1.000
_cell.length_b   1.000
_cell.length_c   1.000
_cell.angle_alpha   90.00
_cell.angle_beta   90.00
_cell.angle_gamma   90.00
#
_symmetry.space_group_name_H-M   'P 1'
#
loop_
_entity.id
_entity.type
_entity.pdbx_description
1 polymer ?
#
loop_
_entity_poly.entity_id
_entity_poly.type
_entity_poly.pdbx_seq_one_letter_code
_entity_poly.pdbx_strand_id
1 'polypeptide(L)'
;MVEWIFSHFSQCVSEVGVVEEAASTGQVEILKFLLVKDSGHMQEECEAGVNKIGDDGDAHRIVLEGNGVTWGGKDMVLAAKNAHSDTVRWLHENTGSTERDAV
;
A
#
# COMPACT_ATOMS: atom_id res chain seq x y z
N MET A 1 9.96 -8.16 12.66
CA MET A 1 9.81 -6.75 13.10
C MET A 1 8.66 -6.06 12.33
N VAL A 2 8.63 -6.13 11.00
CA VAL A 2 7.54 -5.56 10.17
C VAL A 2 6.15 -6.12 10.51
N GLU A 3 6.05 -7.43 10.76
CA GLU A 3 4.81 -8.09 11.20
C GLU A 3 4.29 -7.56 12.55
N TRP A 4 5.19 -7.23 13.47
CA TRP A 4 4.81 -6.71 14.78
C TRP A 4 4.24 -5.29 14.65
N ILE A 5 4.84 -4.45 13.80
CA ILE A 5 4.36 -3.09 13.52
C ILE A 5 2.96 -3.15 12.89
N PHE A 6 2.76 -3.99 11.87
CA PHE A 6 1.45 -4.14 11.23
C PHE A 6 0.39 -4.77 12.15
N SER A 7 0.79 -5.47 13.20
CA SER A 7 -0.14 -6.01 14.19
C SER A 7 -0.46 -5.04 15.32
N HIS A 8 0.45 -4.12 15.67
CA HIS A 8 0.26 -3.13 16.73
C HIS A 8 -0.29 -1.79 16.23
N PHE A 9 -0.02 -1.43 14.98
CA PHE A 9 -0.51 -0.22 14.34
C PHE A 9 -1.51 -0.61 13.25
N SER A 10 -2.79 -0.40 13.53
CA SER A 10 -3.89 -0.46 12.56
C SER A 10 -4.25 0.96 12.09
N GLN A 11 -4.91 1.06 10.93
CA GLN A 11 -5.29 2.34 10.29
C GLN A 11 -4.09 3.18 9.82
N CYS A 12 -2.98 2.53 9.49
CA CYS A 12 -1.82 3.22 8.93
C CYS A 12 -1.74 2.97 7.41
N VAL A 13 -1.35 3.99 6.66
CA VAL A 13 -1.04 3.84 5.23
C VAL A 13 0.47 3.82 5.07
N SER A 14 0.97 2.75 4.47
CA SER A 14 2.37 2.70 4.04
C SER A 14 2.54 3.69 2.89
N GLU A 15 3.32 4.74 3.15
CA GLU A 15 3.68 5.74 2.15
C GLU A 15 4.44 5.13 0.97
N VAL A 16 4.33 5.80 -0.17
CA VAL A 16 5.06 5.49 -1.42
C VAL A 16 6.55 5.25 -1.17
N GLY A 17 7.17 6.01 -0.27
CA GLY A 17 8.60 5.88 0.05
C GLY A 17 8.99 4.51 0.60
N VAL A 18 8.10 3.84 1.34
CA VAL A 18 8.37 2.49 1.88
C VAL A 18 8.42 1.46 0.76
N VAL A 19 7.49 1.56 -0.19
CA VAL A 19 7.42 0.68 -1.37
C VAL A 19 8.61 0.94 -2.29
N GLU A 20 8.94 2.21 -2.53
CA GLU A 20 10.07 2.62 -3.36
C GLU A 20 11.41 2.17 -2.79
N GLU A 21 11.60 2.24 -1.48
CA GLU A 21 12.83 1.78 -0.81
C GLU A 21 12.93 0.26 -0.76
N ALA A 22 11.83 -0.45 -0.50
CA ALA A 22 11.82 -1.91 -0.58
C ALA A 22 12.12 -2.39 -2.01
N ALA A 23 11.65 -1.66 -3.02
CA ALA A 23 11.97 -1.94 -4.43
C ALA A 23 13.42 -1.59 -4.78
N SER A 24 13.95 -0.45 -4.30
CA SER A 24 15.32 0.00 -4.55
C SER A 24 16.37 -0.96 -3.98
N THR A 25 16.03 -1.62 -2.88
CA THR A 25 16.90 -2.58 -2.16
C THR A 25 16.65 -4.04 -2.55
N GLY A 26 15.69 -4.32 -3.42
CA GLY A 26 15.38 -5.66 -3.92
C GLY A 26 14.64 -6.55 -2.91
N GLN A 27 14.04 -5.97 -1.87
CA GLN A 27 13.34 -6.69 -0.80
C GLN A 27 11.92 -7.11 -1.23
N VAL A 28 11.85 -8.09 -2.14
CA VAL A 28 10.59 -8.61 -2.69
C VAL A 28 9.67 -9.18 -1.61
N GLU A 29 10.23 -9.77 -0.56
CA GLU A 29 9.47 -10.37 0.54
C GLU A 29 8.67 -9.31 1.31
N ILE A 30 9.24 -8.11 1.47
CA ILE A 30 8.53 -6.98 2.09
C ILE A 30 7.41 -6.51 1.17
N LEU A 31 7.67 -6.40 -0.14
CA LEU A 31 6.65 -6.02 -1.10
C LEU A 31 5.49 -7.02 -1.15
N LYS A 32 5.78 -8.33 -1.13
CA LYS A 32 4.77 -9.38 -1.02
C LYS A 32 3.96 -9.27 0.26
N PHE A 33 4.63 -9.01 1.39
CA PHE A 33 3.96 -8.81 2.67
C PHE A 33 3.03 -7.60 2.64
N LEU A 34 3.50 -6.47 2.10
CA LEU A 34 2.71 -5.26 1.91
C LEU A 34 1.49 -5.54 1.03
N LEU A 35 1.65 -6.25 -0.08
CA LEU A 35 0.53 -6.61 -0.97
C LEU A 35 -0.52 -7.49 -0.29
N VAL A 36 -0.09 -8.47 0.51
CA VAL A 36 -1.02 -9.33 1.27
C VAL A 36 -1.75 -8.56 2.36
N LYS A 37 -1.14 -7.49 2.88
CA LYS A 37 -1.70 -6.63 3.93
C LYS A 37 -2.38 -5.38 3.40
N ASP A 38 -2.33 -5.15 2.10
CA ASP A 38 -2.97 -4.03 1.45
C ASP A 38 -4.47 -4.24 1.45
N SER A 39 -5.17 -3.38 2.18
CA SER A 39 -6.62 -3.38 2.23
C SER A 39 -7.24 -2.53 1.11
N GLY A 40 -6.40 -1.93 0.24
CA GLY A 40 -6.84 -1.06 -0.85
C GLY A 40 -7.31 0.32 -0.38
N HIS A 41 -7.17 0.61 0.92
CA HIS A 41 -7.55 1.89 1.49
C HIS A 41 -6.58 2.99 1.08
N MET A 42 -7.11 4.06 0.50
CA MET A 42 -6.33 5.27 0.25
C MET A 42 -6.15 6.07 1.55
N GLN A 43 -5.09 6.86 1.61
CA GLN A 43 -4.77 7.70 2.77
C GLN A 43 -5.93 8.59 3.23
N GLU A 44 -6.75 9.06 2.29
CA GLU A 44 -7.94 9.87 2.60
C GLU A 44 -9.00 9.08 3.37
N GLU A 45 -9.12 7.77 3.12
CA GLU A 45 -10.15 6.94 3.74
C GLU A 45 -9.81 6.56 5.19
N CYS A 46 -8.52 6.35 5.50
CA CYS A 46 -8.08 6.03 6.87
C CYS A 46 -8.06 7.25 7.80
N GLU A 47 -7.78 8.45 7.28
CA GLU A 47 -7.74 9.69 8.07
C GLU A 47 -9.15 10.25 8.33
N ALA A 48 -10.03 10.21 7.33
CA ALA A 48 -11.35 10.80 7.46
C ALA A 48 -12.30 9.97 8.34
N GLY A 49 -12.12 8.64 8.37
CA GLY A 49 -13.15 7.72 8.85
C GLY A 49 -14.37 7.83 7.95
N VAL A 50 -14.69 6.78 7.20
CA VAL A 50 -15.79 6.87 6.22
C VAL A 50 -17.11 7.08 6.98
N ASN A 51 -17.64 8.30 6.94
CA ASN A 51 -18.95 8.62 7.48
C ASN A 51 -19.99 8.04 6.52
N LYS A 52 -20.49 6.84 6.82
CA LYS A 52 -21.66 6.32 6.12
C LYS A 52 -22.89 6.85 6.84
N ILE A 53 -23.81 7.45 6.08
CA ILE A 53 -25.14 7.78 6.57
C ILE A 53 -25.89 6.45 6.70
N GLY A 54 -26.22 6.07 7.93
CA GLY A 54 -27.10 4.91 8.17
C GLY A 54 -28.51 5.19 7.67
N ASP A 55 -29.32 4.15 7.47
CA ASP A 55 -30.73 4.26 7.07
C ASP A 55 -31.55 5.10 8.07
N ASP A 56 -31.05 5.19 9.31
CA ASP A 56 -31.61 5.95 10.43
C ASP A 56 -31.29 7.46 10.36
N GLY A 57 -30.49 7.90 9.39
CA GLY A 57 -30.02 9.29 9.24
C GLY A 57 -28.77 9.65 10.07
N ASP A 58 -28.30 8.74 10.92
CA ASP A 58 -27.13 8.94 11.77
C ASP A 58 -25.82 8.63 11.02
N ALA A 59 -24.88 9.57 11.06
CA ALA A 59 -23.53 9.38 10.53
C ALA A 59 -22.73 8.43 11.42
N HIS A 60 -22.50 7.21 10.96
CA HIS A 60 -21.63 6.26 11.62
C HIS A 60 -20.22 6.38 11.06
N ARG A 61 -19.25 6.66 11.95
CA ARG A 61 -17.83 6.60 11.61
C ARG A 61 -17.43 5.14 11.41
N ILE A 62 -17.22 4.73 10.17
CA ILE A 62 -16.63 3.42 9.89
C ILE A 62 -15.14 3.48 10.16
N VAL A 63 -14.70 2.64 11.08
CA VAL A 63 -13.29 2.33 11.28
C VAL A 63 -12.89 1.35 10.18
N LEU A 64 -11.99 1.76 9.30
CA LEU A 64 -11.41 0.85 8.31
C LEU A 64 -10.49 -0.13 9.04
N GLU A 65 -10.83 -1.41 8.97
CA GLU A 65 -9.98 -2.48 9.53
C GLU A 65 -8.92 -2.86 8.50
N GLY A 66 -7.68 -2.45 8.75
CA GLY A 66 -6.55 -2.79 7.89
C GLY A 66 -5.55 -1.65 7.77
N ASN A 67 -4.45 -1.93 7.08
CA ASN A 67 -3.47 -0.93 6.67
C ASN A 67 -3.53 -0.81 5.15
N GLY A 68 -3.52 0.42 4.64
CA GLY A 68 -3.45 0.66 3.20
C GLY A 68 -1.99 0.70 2.73
N VAL A 69 -1.75 0.40 1.46
CA VAL A 69 -0.42 0.58 0.86
C VAL A 69 -0.54 1.49 -0.34
N THR A 70 0.16 2.62 -0.32
CA THR A 70 0.27 3.48 -1.49
C THR A 70 1.41 2.99 -2.37
N TRP A 71 1.07 2.23 -3.39
CA TRP A 71 2.03 1.79 -4.41
C TRP A 71 2.50 2.99 -5.24
N GLY A 72 3.82 3.14 -5.36
CA GLY A 72 4.45 4.34 -5.92
C GLY A 72 4.41 4.42 -7.44
N GLY A 73 5.01 5.47 -8.01
CA GLY A 73 5.27 5.55 -9.46
C GLY A 73 6.67 5.08 -9.85
N LYS A 74 7.64 5.12 -8.93
CA LYS A 74 9.07 4.90 -9.24
C LYS A 74 9.65 3.62 -8.67
N ASP A 75 8.91 2.86 -7.88
CA ASP A 75 9.30 1.55 -7.33
C ASP A 75 9.91 0.62 -8.41
N MET A 76 9.27 0.44 -9.56
CA MET A 76 9.78 -0.39 -10.66
C MET A 76 11.04 0.20 -11.29
N VAL A 77 11.09 1.53 -11.44
CA VAL A 77 12.27 2.24 -11.96
C VAL A 77 13.46 2.12 -11.00
N LEU A 78 13.22 2.20 -9.69
CA LEU A 78 14.24 2.08 -8.65
C LEU A 78 14.77 0.64 -8.55
N ALA A 79 13.89 -0.36 -8.64
CA ALA A 79 14.31 -1.75 -8.72
C ALA A 79 15.17 -2.01 -9.98
N ALA A 80 14.77 -1.46 -11.14
CA ALA A 80 15.53 -1.59 -12.38
C ALA A 80 16.90 -0.89 -12.31
N LYS A 81 16.97 0.32 -11.74
CA LYS A 81 18.22 1.07 -11.56
C LYS A 81 19.23 0.35 -10.68
N ASN A 82 18.75 -0.39 -9.67
CA ASN A 82 19.60 -1.16 -8.75
C ASN A 82 19.81 -2.62 -9.20
N ALA A 83 19.47 -2.96 -10.45
CA ALA A 83 19.64 -4.29 -11.02
C ALA A 83 18.85 -5.42 -10.30
N HIS A 84 17.74 -5.08 -9.65
CA HIS A 84 16.83 -6.04 -9.01
C HIS A 84 15.76 -6.53 -9.99
N SER A 85 16.18 -7.25 -11.02
CA SER A 85 15.31 -7.73 -12.10
C SER A 85 14.16 -8.63 -11.63
N ASP A 86 14.37 -9.41 -10.56
CA ASP A 86 13.31 -10.25 -9.99
C ASP A 86 12.23 -9.42 -9.28
N THR A 87 12.63 -8.33 -8.64
CA THR A 87 11.71 -7.34 -8.04
C THR A 87 10.91 -6.61 -9.11
N VAL A 88 11.56 -6.22 -10.21
CA VAL A 88 10.89 -5.60 -11.37
C VAL A 88 9.85 -6.55 -11.96
N ARG A 89 10.21 -7.81 -12.20
CA ARG A 89 9.27 -8.83 -12.72
C ARG A 89 8.08 -8.98 -11.78
N TRP A 90 8.34 -9.14 -10.49
CA TRP A 90 7.28 -9.32 -9.50
C TRP A 90 6.36 -8.10 -9.42
N LEU A 91 6.90 -6.88 -9.37
CA LEU A 91 6.11 -5.65 -9.38
C LEU A 91 5.25 -5.55 -10.64
N HIS A 92 5.81 -5.84 -11.80
CA HIS A 92 5.07 -5.83 -13.07
C HIS A 92 3.91 -6.83 -13.07
N GLU A 93 4.10 -8.04 -12.55
CA GLU A 93 3.08 -9.08 -12.51
C GLU A 93 1.99 -8.84 -11.46
N ASN A 94 2.30 -8.15 -10.35
CA ASN A 94 1.42 -8.08 -9.17
C ASN A 94 0.87 -6.69 -8.87
N THR A 95 1.45 -5.63 -9.44
CA THR A 95 1.09 -4.23 -9.14
C THR A 95 0.75 -3.40 -10.39
N GLY A 96 0.76 -4.01 -11.57
CA GLY A 96 0.55 -3.39 -12.89
C GLY A 96 -0.89 -2.94 -13.20
N SER A 97 -1.65 -2.48 -12.20
CA SER A 97 -2.97 -1.89 -12.47
C SER A 97 -2.80 -0.49 -13.07
N THR A 98 -3.45 -0.30 -14.21
CA THR A 98 -3.42 0.83 -15.16
C THR A 98 -3.72 2.24 -14.60
N GLU A 99 -3.93 2.39 -13.30
CA GLU A 99 -4.14 3.69 -12.65
C GLU A 99 -2.84 4.43 -12.33
N ARG A 100 -1.71 3.73 -12.41
CA ARG A 100 -0.38 4.31 -12.12
C ARG A 100 0.19 5.20 -13.23
N ASP A 101 -0.43 5.16 -14.42
CA ASP A 101 -0.09 5.99 -15.58
C ASP A 101 -0.93 7.29 -15.65
N ALA A 102 -1.83 7.52 -14.69
CA ALA A 102 -2.65 8.73 -14.62
C ALA A 102 -1.93 9.82 -13.80
N VAL A 103 -0.88 10.42 -14.38
CA VAL A 103 -0.38 11.75 -13.98
C VAL A 103 -0.32 12.65 -15.20
#